data_AF-A0A8C6UTZ5-F1
#
_entry.id   AF-A0A8C6UTZ5-F1
#
_cell.length_a   1.000
_cell.length_b   1.000
_cell.length_c   1.000
_cell.angle_alpha   90.00
_cell.angle_beta   90.00
_cell.angle_gamma   90.00
#
_symmetry.space_group_name_H-M   'P 1'
#
loop_
_entity.id
_entity.type
_entity.pdbx_description
1 polymer ?
#
loop_
_entity_poly.entity_id
_entity_poly.type
_entity_poly.pdbx_seq_one_letter_code
_entity_poly.pdbx_strand_id
1 'polypeptide(L)'
;INYWVIYCLVNTGGKRPRNDGGNKVTVVLGAQWGDEGKGKVVDLLATEADYVCRCQGGNNTVVVDAKEYDFHLLPSGIINPKSISLIGNGVVIHLPGLFEECEKNEKKGLKGWEKRLIVSDRAHIVFDFSPSCRWPTRN
;
A
#
# COMPACT_ATOMS: atom_id res chain seq x y z
N ILE A 1 -4.52 -13.34 16.18
CA ILE A 1 -4.53 -13.74 14.75
C ILE A 1 -3.94 -12.57 13.98
N ASN A 2 -2.70 -12.69 13.53
CA ASN A 2 -1.85 -11.57 13.15
C ASN A 2 -1.76 -11.44 11.61
N TYR A 3 -2.82 -10.94 10.98
CA TYR A 3 -2.82 -10.58 9.56
C TYR A 3 -2.19 -9.19 9.39
N TRP A 4 -0.86 -9.11 9.33
CA TRP A 4 -0.17 -7.83 9.38
C TRP A 4 -0.34 -6.95 8.14
N VAL A 5 -0.70 -7.51 6.98
CA VAL A 5 -0.92 -6.70 5.78
C VAL A 5 -2.08 -7.25 4.96
N ILE A 6 -3.09 -6.43 4.79
CA ILE A 6 -4.27 -6.72 3.97
C ILE A 6 -4.21 -5.81 2.74
N TYR A 7 -4.06 -6.42 1.57
CA TYR A 7 -4.21 -5.74 0.29
C TYR A 7 -5.58 -6.05 -0.29
N CYS A 8 -6.24 -5.02 -0.78
CA CYS A 8 -7.56 -5.11 -1.39
C CYS A 8 -7.46 -4.57 -2.81
N LEU A 9 -7.65 -5.45 -3.79
CA LEU A 9 -7.54 -5.16 -5.21
C LEU A 9 -8.94 -5.20 -5.81
N VAL A 10 -9.35 -4.13 -6.48
CA VAL A 10 -10.65 -4.07 -7.15
C VAL A 10 -10.41 -4.03 -8.65
N ASN A 11 -11.03 -4.98 -9.35
CA ASN A 11 -11.00 -5.04 -10.81
C ASN A 11 -12.42 -4.78 -11.34
N THR A 12 -12.55 -3.72 -12.13
CA THR A 12 -13.79 -3.32 -12.81
C THR A 12 -13.92 -3.96 -14.20
N GLY A 13 -12.86 -4.60 -14.69
CA GLY A 13 -12.76 -5.27 -15.98
C GLY A 13 -13.02 -6.79 -15.91
N GLY A 14 -14.27 -7.18 -16.11
CA GLY A 14 -14.63 -8.57 -16.41
C GLY A 14 -16.09 -8.73 -16.73
N LYS A 15 -16.45 -8.61 -18.03
CA LYS A 15 -17.73 -9.06 -18.58
C LYS A 15 -17.87 -10.58 -18.35
N ARG A 16 -18.34 -10.99 -17.17
CA ARG A 16 -18.94 -12.31 -16.97
C ARG A 16 -20.43 -12.09 -16.75
N PRO A 17 -21.32 -12.68 -17.56
CA PRO A 17 -22.74 -12.54 -17.34
C PRO A 17 -23.10 -13.44 -16.16
N ARG A 18 -23.12 -12.87 -14.95
CA ARG A 18 -23.86 -13.45 -13.84
C ARG A 18 -24.72 -12.34 -13.25
N ASN A 19 -26.02 -12.59 -13.27
CA ASN A 19 -27.05 -11.81 -12.59
C ASN A 19 -26.62 -11.58 -11.14
N ASP A 20 -26.80 -10.33 -10.70
CA ASP A 20 -26.76 -9.82 -9.34
C ASP A 20 -25.35 -9.62 -8.71
N GLY A 21 -25.00 -8.33 -8.48
CA GLY A 21 -24.13 -7.91 -7.38
C GLY A 21 -22.73 -7.39 -7.72
N GLY A 22 -22.57 -6.05 -7.74
CA GLY A 22 -21.37 -5.29 -7.36
C GLY A 22 -20.02 -5.54 -8.05
N ASN A 23 -19.06 -4.64 -7.84
CA ASN A 23 -17.67 -4.85 -8.24
C ASN A 23 -17.04 -5.98 -7.41
N LYS A 24 -16.19 -6.80 -8.04
CA LYS A 24 -15.48 -7.88 -7.34
C LYS A 24 -14.20 -7.36 -6.70
N VAL A 25 -14.00 -7.78 -5.46
CA VAL A 25 -12.84 -7.41 -4.65
C VAL A 25 -12.02 -8.67 -4.40
N THR A 26 -10.75 -8.62 -4.79
CA THR A 26 -9.74 -9.64 -4.50
C THR A 26 -8.93 -9.19 -3.30
N VAL A 27 -8.84 -10.04 -2.27
CA VAL A 27 -8.09 -9.72 -1.05
C VAL A 27 -6.89 -10.65 -0.95
N VAL A 28 -5.71 -10.08 -0.73
CA VAL A 28 -4.48 -10.83 -0.44
C VAL A 28 -4.19 -10.69 1.04
N LEU A 29 -4.20 -11.83 1.72
CA LEU A 29 -3.91 -11.98 3.15
C LEU A 29 -2.68 -12.86 3.30
N GLY A 30 -1.78 -12.47 4.21
CA GLY A 30 -0.70 -13.36 4.64
C GLY A 30 -1.23 -14.43 5.59
N ALA A 31 -0.84 -15.69 5.41
CA ALA A 31 -1.27 -16.80 6.26
C ALA A 31 -0.39 -16.94 7.53
N GLN A 32 0.85 -16.45 7.48
CA GLN A 32 1.90 -16.60 8.49
C GLN A 32 2.39 -15.24 9.04
N TRP A 33 3.48 -15.26 9.80
CA TRP A 33 4.03 -14.17 10.61
C TRP A 33 5.01 -13.28 9.84
N GLY A 34 4.59 -12.84 8.65
CA GLY A 34 5.37 -11.93 7.83
C GLY A 34 6.33 -12.63 6.87
N ASP A 35 6.60 -11.93 5.78
CA ASP A 35 7.53 -12.27 4.71
C ASP A 35 7.24 -13.49 3.79
N GLU A 36 5.97 -13.71 3.47
CA GLU A 36 5.56 -14.75 2.51
C GLU A 36 5.72 -14.32 1.03
N GLY A 37 6.35 -13.18 0.77
CA GLY A 37 6.40 -12.61 -0.58
C GLY A 37 5.05 -12.09 -1.09
N LYS A 38 4.10 -11.80 -0.18
CA LYS A 38 2.79 -11.19 -0.50
C LYS A 38 2.89 -9.95 -1.40
N GLY A 39 3.96 -9.16 -1.26
CA GLY A 39 4.22 -7.99 -2.10
C GLY A 39 4.36 -8.35 -3.57
N LYS A 40 4.98 -9.51 -3.88
CA LYS A 40 5.14 -10.02 -5.25
C LYS A 40 3.81 -10.52 -5.84
N VAL A 41 2.99 -11.19 -5.03
CA VAL A 41 1.65 -11.62 -5.44
C VAL A 41 0.75 -10.42 -5.71
N VAL A 42 0.81 -9.41 -4.85
CA VAL A 42 0.06 -8.16 -5.02
C VAL A 42 0.52 -7.41 -6.26
N ASP A 43 1.83 -7.37 -6.54
CA ASP A 43 2.37 -6.73 -7.75
C ASP A 43 1.86 -7.39 -9.04
N LEU A 44 1.88 -8.73 -9.08
CA LEU A 44 1.32 -9.49 -10.20
C LEU A 44 -0.18 -9.18 -10.41
N LEU A 45 -0.96 -9.15 -9.33
CA LEU A 45 -2.39 -8.86 -9.41
C LEU A 45 -2.68 -7.37 -9.64
N ALA A 46 -1.80 -6.47 -9.21
CA ALA A 46 -1.92 -5.02 -9.41
C ALA A 46 -1.75 -4.61 -10.87
N THR A 47 -1.14 -5.46 -11.70
CA THR A 47 -1.03 -5.23 -13.15
C THR A 47 -2.42 -5.17 -13.81
N GLU A 48 -3.37 -5.97 -13.33
CA GLU A 48 -4.74 -6.07 -13.86
C GLU A 48 -5.79 -5.33 -13.01
N ALA A 49 -5.40 -4.76 -11.86
CA ALA A 49 -6.31 -4.09 -10.96
C ALA A 49 -6.46 -2.59 -11.28
N ASP A 50 -7.69 -2.09 -11.23
CA ASP A 50 -7.97 -0.66 -11.37
C ASP A 50 -7.74 0.10 -10.06
N TYR A 51 -8.01 -0.56 -8.93
CA TYR A 51 -7.80 0.01 -7.60
C TYR A 51 -6.96 -0.93 -6.74
N VAL A 52 -5.95 -0.36 -6.09
CA VAL A 52 -5.08 -1.04 -5.14
C VAL A 52 -5.20 -0.34 -3.80
N CYS A 53 -5.82 -1.01 -2.83
CA CYS A 53 -6.09 -0.48 -1.52
C CYS A 53 -5.22 -1.15 -0.46
N ARG A 54 -4.77 -0.34 0.49
CA ARG A 54 -4.08 -0.81 1.68
C ARG A 54 -4.96 -0.55 2.90
N CYS A 55 -5.31 -1.60 3.64
CA CYS A 55 -6.20 -1.49 4.79
C CYS A 55 -5.47 -1.46 6.14
N GLN A 56 -4.22 -1.91 6.20
CA GLN A 56 -3.42 -2.01 7.42
C GLN A 56 -1.94 -1.68 7.17
N GLY A 57 -1.26 -1.23 8.22
CA GLY A 57 0.16 -0.82 8.20
C GLY A 57 1.14 -1.98 7.97
N GLY A 58 2.44 -1.67 7.92
CA GLY A 58 3.55 -2.63 7.71
C GLY A 58 4.63 -2.05 6.80
N ASN A 59 5.77 -2.72 6.64
CA ASN A 59 6.80 -2.31 5.67
C ASN A 59 6.85 -3.31 4.52
N ASN A 60 6.92 -2.86 3.26
CA ASN A 60 7.10 -3.74 2.11
C ASN A 60 8.14 -3.17 1.14
N THR A 61 9.24 -3.88 0.94
CA THR A 61 10.18 -3.61 -0.14
C THR A 61 9.75 -4.38 -1.38
N VAL A 62 9.74 -3.75 -2.54
CA VAL A 62 9.51 -4.42 -3.83
C VAL A 62 10.63 -4.06 -4.82
N VAL A 63 10.97 -5.00 -5.69
CA VAL A 63 12.00 -4.82 -6.71
C VAL A 63 11.31 -4.83 -8.07
N VAL A 64 11.41 -3.74 -8.81
CA VAL A 64 10.85 -3.61 -10.17
C VAL A 64 11.96 -3.18 -11.12
N ASP A 65 12.15 -3.92 -12.21
CA ASP A 65 13.15 -3.63 -13.26
C ASP A 65 14.56 -3.34 -12.71
N ALA A 66 15.04 -4.21 -11.81
CA ALA A 66 16.33 -4.09 -11.12
C ALA A 66 16.51 -2.83 -10.23
N LYS A 67 15.43 -2.08 -9.97
CA LYS A 67 15.38 -0.99 -9.00
C LYS A 67 14.60 -1.43 -7.77
N GLU A 68 15.24 -1.33 -6.61
CA GLU A 68 14.57 -1.57 -5.34
C GLU A 68 13.78 -0.32 -4.92
N TYR A 69 12.49 -0.50 -4.66
CA TYR A 69 11.58 0.50 -4.12
C TYR A 69 11.16 0.06 -2.71
N ASP A 70 11.54 0.85 -1.71
CA ASP A 70 11.10 0.64 -0.35
C ASP A 70 9.78 1.37 -0.12
N PHE A 71 8.68 0.62 -0.09
CA PHE A 71 7.36 1.16 0.17
C PHE A 71 6.95 0.95 1.63
N HIS A 72 7.01 2.01 2.41
CA HIS A 72 6.63 1.97 3.82
C HIS A 72 5.14 2.19 3.95
N LEU A 73 4.62 3.28 3.38
CA LEU A 73 3.21 3.62 3.40
C LEU A 73 2.50 3.40 2.07
N LEU A 74 3.16 3.70 0.96
CA LEU A 74 2.54 3.60 -0.35
C LEU A 74 2.23 2.13 -0.69
N PRO A 75 1.09 1.85 -1.35
CA PRO A 75 0.87 0.52 -1.91
C PRO A 75 1.82 0.32 -3.11
N SER A 76 2.42 -0.86 -3.22
CA SER A 76 3.35 -1.21 -4.31
C SER A 76 2.71 -1.08 -5.70
N GLY A 77 1.39 -1.21 -5.79
CA GLY A 77 0.62 -1.00 -7.03
C GLY A 77 0.71 0.40 -7.63
N ILE A 78 1.23 1.41 -6.90
CA ILE A 78 1.39 2.78 -7.42
C ILE A 78 2.33 2.86 -8.64
N ILE A 79 3.14 1.83 -8.86
CA ILE A 79 3.99 1.66 -10.05
C ILE A 79 3.15 1.53 -11.32
N ASN A 80 1.98 0.89 -11.26
CA ASN A 80 1.09 0.76 -12.41
C ASN A 80 0.36 2.09 -12.67
N PRO A 81 0.62 2.79 -13.79
CA PRO A 81 0.04 4.12 -14.07
C PRO A 81 -1.48 4.10 -14.25
N LYS A 82 -2.06 2.93 -14.57
CA LYS A 82 -3.51 2.77 -14.75
C LYS A 82 -4.26 2.58 -13.44
N SER A 83 -3.56 2.16 -12.38
CA SER A 83 -4.17 1.84 -11.10
C SER A 83 -4.22 3.05 -10.16
N ILE A 84 -5.32 3.16 -9.42
CA ILE A 84 -5.53 4.15 -8.36
C ILE A 84 -5.15 3.50 -7.03
N SER A 85 -4.31 4.20 -6.26
CA SER A 85 -3.80 3.76 -4.97
C SER A 85 -4.64 4.35 -3.84
N LEU A 86 -5.23 3.49 -3.00
CA LEU A 86 -6.11 3.87 -1.91
C LEU A 86 -5.47 3.54 -0.55
N ILE A 87 -5.38 4.52 0.35
CA ILE A 87 -5.01 4.30 1.76
C ILE A 87 -6.27 4.26 2.61
N GLY A 88 -6.55 3.11 3.21
CA GLY A 88 -7.69 2.88 4.08
C GLY A 88 -7.50 3.45 5.49
N ASN A 89 -8.61 3.52 6.22
CA ASN A 89 -8.68 4.05 7.58
C ASN A 89 -7.83 3.28 8.62
N GLY A 90 -7.57 1.99 8.39
CA GLY A 90 -6.76 1.16 9.29
C GLY A 90 -5.25 1.39 9.17
N VAL A 91 -4.81 2.31 8.31
CA VAL A 91 -3.40 2.69 8.16
C VAL A 91 -3.10 3.90 9.04
N VAL A 92 -1.95 3.85 9.71
CA VAL A 92 -1.44 4.99 10.47
C VAL A 92 -0.41 5.73 9.61
N ILE A 93 -0.70 6.98 9.29
CA ILE A 93 0.03 7.79 8.32
C ILE A 93 1.02 8.71 9.02
N HIS A 94 2.30 8.54 8.72
CA HIS A 94 3.33 9.51 9.12
C HIS A 94 3.52 10.51 7.97
N LEU A 95 3.07 11.76 8.15
CA LEU A 95 3.11 12.77 7.08
C LEU A 95 4.52 13.05 6.56
N PRO A 96 5.54 13.36 7.40
CA PRO A 96 6.89 13.64 6.92
C PRO A 96 7.50 12.44 6.19
N GLY A 97 7.30 11.24 6.74
CA GLY A 97 7.81 10.00 6.15
C GLY A 97 7.15 9.68 4.80
N LEU A 98 5.85 9.95 4.66
CA LEU A 98 5.13 9.78 3.41
C LEU A 98 5.69 10.72 2.32
N PHE A 99 5.91 12.00 2.64
CA PHE A 99 6.48 12.95 1.68
C PHE A 99 7.91 12.58 1.29
N GLU A 100 8.77 12.20 2.25
CA GLU A 100 10.13 11.72 1.96
C GLU A 100 10.12 10.48 1.05
N GLU A 101 9.20 9.53 1.30
CA GLU A 101 9.03 8.34 0.48
C GLU A 101 8.61 8.70 -0.95
N CYS A 102 7.63 9.61 -1.08
CA CYS A 102 7.18 10.11 -2.38
C CYS A 102 8.31 10.79 -3.16
N GLU A 103 9.07 11.69 -2.54
CA GLU A 103 10.20 12.37 -3.18
C GLU A 103 11.30 11.39 -3.62
N LYS A 104 11.62 10.39 -2.80
CA LYS A 104 12.59 9.34 -3.14
C LYS A 104 12.13 8.53 -4.35
N ASN A 105 10.84 8.19 -4.41
CA ASN A 105 10.27 7.40 -5.50
C ASN A 105 10.10 8.22 -6.78
N GLU A 106 9.81 9.51 -6.68
CA GLU A 106 9.75 10.42 -7.81
C GLU A 106 11.13 10.56 -8.49
N LYS A 107 12.21 10.67 -7.71
CA LYS A 107 13.60 10.65 -8.21
C LYS A 107 13.95 9.34 -8.94
N LYS A 108 13.35 8.22 -8.56
CA LYS A 108 13.57 6.90 -9.20
C LYS A 108 12.78 6.72 -10.50
N GLY A 109 11.80 7.59 -10.77
CA GLY A 109 11.02 7.64 -12.01
C GLY A 109 9.50 7.55 -11.84
N LEU A 110 8.98 7.57 -10.61
CA LEU A 110 7.57 7.41 -10.33
C LEU A 110 6.82 8.74 -10.54
N LYS A 111 6.30 8.97 -11.76
CA LYS A 111 5.62 10.22 -12.14
C LYS A 111 4.10 10.14 -11.93
N GLY A 112 3.48 11.26 -11.54
CA GLY A 112 2.03 11.40 -11.48
C GLY A 112 1.35 10.58 -10.38
N TRP A 113 2.03 10.36 -9.26
CA TRP A 113 1.49 9.66 -8.09
C TRP A 113 0.43 10.48 -7.36
N GLU A 114 0.57 11.80 -7.29
CA GLU A 114 -0.33 12.73 -6.60
C GLU A 114 -1.78 12.62 -7.05
N LYS A 115 -2.02 12.42 -8.36
CA LYS A 115 -3.37 12.32 -8.94
C LYS A 115 -4.02 10.96 -8.72
N ARG A 116 -3.25 9.96 -8.30
CA ARG A 116 -3.66 8.55 -8.19
C ARG A 116 -3.69 8.06 -6.75
N LEU A 117 -3.09 8.80 -5.83
CA LEU A 117 -3.10 8.48 -4.40
C LEU A 117 -4.33 9.14 -3.74
N ILE A 118 -5.21 8.32 -3.19
CA ILE A 118 -6.35 8.80 -2.40
C ILE A 118 -6.18 8.27 -0.98
N VAL A 119 -6.26 9.18 -0.03
CA VAL A 119 -6.14 8.89 1.39
C VAL A 119 -7.51 9.03 2.03
N SER A 120 -7.92 8.03 2.81
CA SER A 120 -9.14 8.14 3.61
C SER A 120 -8.99 9.23 4.66
N ASP A 121 -10.00 10.09 4.75
CA ASP A 121 -10.20 11.11 5.80
C ASP A 121 -10.18 10.55 7.23
N ARG A 122 -10.49 9.26 7.40
CA ARG A 122 -10.51 8.55 8.69
C ARG A 122 -9.20 7.85 9.02
N ALA A 123 -8.15 8.01 8.21
CA ALA A 123 -6.84 7.45 8.53
C ALA A 123 -6.21 8.19 9.73
N HIS A 124 -5.61 7.44 10.64
CA HIS A 124 -4.94 8.02 11.80
C HIS A 124 -3.61 8.63 11.40
N ILE A 125 -3.28 9.83 11.88
CA ILE A 125 -2.01 10.49 11.61
C ILE A 125 -1.07 10.29 12.80
N VAL A 126 0.15 9.80 12.53
CA VAL A 126 1.25 9.81 13.49
C VAL A 126 1.97 11.15 13.40
N PHE A 127 2.11 11.83 14.53
CA PHE A 127 2.95 13.00 14.66
C PHE A 127 4.31 12.63 15.27
N ASP A 128 5.35 13.39 14.90
CA ASP A 128 6.71 13.33 15.47
C ASP A 128 6.80 13.67 16.97
N PHE A 129 5.67 13.86 17.66
CA PHE A 129 5.64 13.95 19.13
C PHE A 129 5.62 12.57 19.80
N SER A 130 5.50 11.48 19.02
CA SER A 130 5.58 10.09 19.50
C SER A 130 6.99 9.45 19.65
N PRO A 131 8.17 10.12 19.59
CA PRO A 131 9.45 9.47 19.89
C PRO A 131 9.76 9.43 21.40
N SER A 132 8.90 9.95 22.28
CA SER A 132 9.12 9.97 23.73
C SER A 132 8.96 8.61 24.44
N CYS A 133 8.42 7.58 23.76
CA CYS A 133 8.51 6.20 24.23
C CYS A 133 9.83 5.50 23.81
N ARG A 134 10.87 6.27 23.51
CA ARG A 134 12.24 5.78 23.60
C ARG A 134 12.57 5.73 25.09
N TRP A 135 12.41 4.55 25.70
CA TRP A 135 13.00 4.31 27.02
C TRP A 135 14.45 4.79 26.98
N PRO A 136 14.89 5.64 27.91
CA PRO A 136 16.29 6.02 27.98
C PRO A 136 17.06 4.71 28.24
N THR A 137 17.77 4.22 27.22
CA THR A 137 18.86 3.27 27.44
C THR A 137 19.82 4.01 28.38
N ARG A 138 19.84 3.55 29.64
CA ARG A 138 20.74 3.98 30.69
C ARG A 138 22.18 4.07 30.15
N ASN A 139 22.88 5.11 30.60
CA ASN A 139 24.33 5.30 30.53
C ASN A 139 25.12 4.01 30.75
#